data_AF-A0A8B9GT92-F1
#
_entry.id   AF-A0A8B9GT92-F1
#
_cell.length_a   1.000
_cell.length_b   1.000
_cell.length_c   1.000
_cell.angle_alpha   90.00
_cell.angle_beta   90.00
_cell.angle_gamma   90.00
#
_symmetry.space_group_name_H-M   'P 1'
#
loop_
_entity.id
_entity.type
_entity.pdbx_description
1 polymer ?
#
loop_
_entity_poly.entity_id
_entity_poly.type
_entity_poly.pdbx_seq_one_letter_code
_entity_poly.pdbx_strand_id
1 'polypeptide(L)'
;VPVSALHCCVPLCTSSSRYNAEISFHKFPVDAAVRAKWLTKIRRDKFTPTVNTRVCGRHFQPGDFAVTAGGLRRLQSGAVPLLFSWNEYPLPTPRQNVGERRPRAEEVTLKKTN
;
A
#
# COMPACT_ATOMS: atom_id res chain seq x y z
N VAL A 1 -17.09 12.82 -10.53
CA VAL A 1 -17.03 12.47 -9.08
C VAL A 1 -15.58 12.21 -8.71
N PRO A 2 -14.93 13.01 -7.87
CA PRO A 2 -13.61 12.65 -7.38
C PRO A 2 -13.76 11.37 -6.56
N VAL A 3 -13.17 10.28 -7.04
CA VAL A 3 -13.17 9.01 -6.31
C VAL A 3 -12.41 9.25 -5.02
N SER A 4 -13.08 9.11 -3.87
CA SER A 4 -12.43 9.26 -2.57
C SER A 4 -11.25 8.31 -2.49
N ALA A 5 -10.05 8.86 -2.28
CA ALA A 5 -8.82 8.10 -2.29
C ALA A 5 -8.74 7.20 -1.05
N LEU A 6 -8.56 5.90 -1.26
CA LEU A 6 -8.33 4.93 -0.19
C LEU A 6 -6.86 4.97 0.22
N HIS A 7 -6.60 4.94 1.53
CA HIS A 7 -5.27 4.94 2.10
C HIS A 7 -5.05 3.67 2.93
N CYS A 8 -3.84 3.12 2.89
CA CYS A 8 -3.47 2.00 3.75
C CYS A 8 -3.37 2.44 5.21
N CYS A 9 -3.94 1.67 6.13
CA CYS A 9 -3.86 1.95 7.58
C CYS A 9 -2.60 1.41 8.25
N VAL A 10 -1.81 0.58 7.55
CA VAL A 10 -0.59 -0.03 8.07
C VAL A 10 0.46 1.05 8.32
N PRO A 11 1.07 1.11 9.52
CA PRO A 11 2.15 2.05 9.81
C PRO A 11 3.26 1.99 8.75
N LEU A 12 3.82 3.15 8.40
CA LEU A 12 4.89 3.30 7.39
C LEU A 12 4.48 2.94 5.95
N CYS A 13 3.23 2.55 5.69
CA CYS A 13 2.72 2.33 4.35
C CYS A 13 2.09 3.62 3.79
N THR A 14 2.66 4.15 2.71
CA THR A 14 2.15 5.36 2.01
C THR A 14 1.27 5.03 0.80
N SER A 15 0.87 3.77 0.64
CA SER A 15 0.03 3.33 -0.48
C SER A 15 -1.34 4.02 -0.46
N SER A 16 -1.68 4.65 -1.59
CA SER A 16 -2.95 5.34 -1.82
C SER A 16 -3.53 4.94 -3.17
N SER A 17 -4.84 4.72 -3.24
CA SER A 17 -5.52 4.32 -4.48
C SER A 17 -5.45 5.39 -5.57
N ARG A 18 -5.16 6.65 -5.19
CA ARG A 18 -4.97 7.76 -6.13
C ARG A 18 -3.66 7.65 -6.91
N TYR A 19 -2.61 7.09 -6.29
CA TYR A 19 -1.26 7.06 -6.85
C TYR A 19 -0.77 5.64 -7.15
N ASN A 20 -1.50 4.62 -6.69
CA ASN A 20 -1.15 3.21 -6.84
C ASN A 20 -2.39 2.45 -7.35
N ALA A 21 -2.72 2.66 -8.62
CA ALA A 21 -3.92 2.07 -9.25
C ALA A 21 -3.83 0.54 -9.37
N GLU A 22 -2.61 -0.01 -9.38
CA GLU A 22 -2.31 -1.43 -9.45
C GLU A 22 -2.53 -2.18 -8.12
N ILE A 23 -2.62 -1.46 -7.00
CA ILE A 23 -2.80 -2.06 -5.68
C ILE A 23 -4.29 -2.15 -5.34
N SER A 24 -4.73 -3.34 -4.97
CA SER A 24 -6.06 -3.56 -4.39
C SER A 24 -6.13 -3.10 -2.93
N PHE A 25 -7.27 -2.56 -2.50
CA PHE A 25 -7.51 -2.14 -1.12
C PHE A 25 -8.61 -2.99 -0.50
N HIS A 26 -8.30 -3.64 0.62
CA HIS A 26 -9.17 -4.63 1.25
C HIS A 26 -9.77 -4.08 2.54
N LYS A 27 -11.07 -4.35 2.73
CA LYS A 27 -11.77 -4.05 3.99
C LYS A 27 -11.34 -5.06 5.06
N PHE A 28 -11.52 -4.67 6.32
CA PHE A 28 -11.39 -5.63 7.42
C PHE A 28 -12.43 -6.75 7.27
N PRO A 29 -12.06 -8.00 7.62
CA PRO A 29 -12.98 -9.13 7.55
C PRO A 29 -14.13 -8.96 8.55
N VAL A 30 -15.28 -9.55 8.20
CA VAL A 30 -16.48 -9.60 9.05
C VAL A 30 -16.24 -10.53 10.24
N ASP A 31 -15.50 -11.62 10.01
CA ASP A 31 -15.07 -12.56 11.04
C ASP A 31 -14.22 -11.85 12.11
N ALA A 32 -14.70 -11.86 13.35
CA ALA A 32 -14.05 -11.23 14.48
C ALA A 32 -12.67 -11.84 14.81
N ALA A 33 -12.50 -13.15 14.63
CA ALA A 33 -11.23 -13.82 14.91
C ALA A 33 -10.16 -13.44 13.88
N VAL A 34 -10.51 -13.39 12.59
CA VAL A 34 -9.58 -12.93 11.54
C VAL A 34 -9.29 -11.44 11.70
N ARG A 35 -10.31 -10.64 12.05
CA ARG A 35 -10.16 -9.20 12.33
C ARG A 35 -9.21 -8.95 13.49
N ALA A 36 -9.31 -9.73 14.58
CA ALA A 36 -8.38 -9.63 15.71
C ALA A 36 -6.94 -9.95 15.28
N LYS A 37 -6.74 -10.99 14.45
CA LYS A 37 -5.41 -11.31 13.88
C LYS A 37 -4.83 -10.15 13.08
N TRP A 38 -5.64 -9.48 12.25
CA TRP A 38 -5.18 -8.29 11.51
C TRP A 38 -4.72 -7.19 12.45
N LEU A 39 -5.49 -6.89 13.50
CA LEU A 39 -5.14 -5.84 14.47
C LEU A 39 -3.85 -6.14 15.22
N THR A 40 -3.69 -7.38 15.69
CA THR A 40 -2.46 -7.83 16.36
C THR A 40 -1.26 -7.72 15.42
N LYS A 41 -1.42 -8.09 14.15
CA LYS A 41 -0.34 -8.06 13.16
C LYS A 41 0.06 -6.64 12.78
N ILE A 42 -0.89 -5.71 12.66
CA ILE A 42 -0.64 -4.30 12.28
C ILE A 42 0.09 -3.52 13.40
N ARG A 43 0.08 -4.00 14.65
CA ARG A 43 0.83 -3.43 15.80
C ARG A 43 0.60 -1.92 15.99
N ARG A 44 -0.67 -1.50 15.92
CA ARG A 44 -1.03 -0.09 16.10
C ARG A 44 -1.78 0.11 17.41
N ASP A 45 -1.21 0.91 18.30
CA ASP A 45 -1.80 1.20 19.60
C ASP A 45 -3.10 2.00 19.47
N LYS A 46 -4.08 1.69 20.33
CA LYS A 46 -5.39 2.38 20.41
C LYS A 46 -6.09 2.53 19.06
N PHE A 47 -5.96 1.52 18.19
CA PHE A 47 -6.49 1.56 16.83
C PHE A 47 -7.80 0.79 16.69
N THR A 48 -8.86 1.51 16.33
CA THR A 48 -10.16 0.91 16.00
C THR A 48 -10.45 1.11 14.51
N PRO A 49 -10.42 0.04 13.69
CA PRO A 49 -10.68 0.18 12.26
C PRO A 49 -12.15 0.53 12.04
N THR A 50 -12.38 1.55 11.21
CA THR A 50 -13.71 1.97 10.77
C THR A 50 -14.11 1.24 9.49
N VAL A 51 -15.35 1.43 9.04
CA VAL A 51 -15.87 0.87 7.79
C VAL A 51 -15.09 1.33 6.54
N ASN A 52 -14.34 2.42 6.64
CA ASN A 52 -13.55 3.01 5.56
C ASN A 52 -12.06 2.67 5.68
N THR A 53 -11.62 2.10 6.79
CA THR A 53 -10.24 1.66 6.96
C THR A 53 -9.92 0.52 6.00
N ARG A 54 -8.78 0.61 5.30
CA ARG A 54 -8.33 -0.40 4.34
C ARG A 54 -6.90 -0.84 4.63
N VAL A 55 -6.58 -2.07 4.24
CA VAL A 55 -5.22 -2.59 4.12
C VAL A 55 -4.94 -2.82 2.64
N CYS A 56 -3.80 -2.36 2.14
CA CYS A 56 -3.44 -2.52 0.74
C CYS A 56 -2.91 -3.93 0.45
N GLY A 57 -3.05 -4.39 -0.79
CA GLY A 57 -2.72 -5.75 -1.24
C GLY A 57 -1.25 -6.15 -1.05
N ARG A 58 -0.34 -5.18 -0.88
CA ARG A 58 1.09 -5.43 -0.64
C ARG A 58 1.38 -6.15 0.69
N HIS A 59 0.44 -6.14 1.63
CA HIS A 59 0.59 -6.78 2.93
C HIS A 59 0.20 -8.27 2.95
N PHE A 60 -0.33 -8.78 1.85
CA PHE A 60 -0.82 -10.15 1.71
C PHE A 60 0.07 -10.93 0.74
N GLN A 61 0.20 -12.24 0.95
CA GLN A 61 0.93 -13.09 0.04
C GLN A 61 0.14 -13.28 -1.26
N PRO A 62 0.80 -13.51 -2.41
CA PRO A 62 0.11 -13.79 -3.66
C PRO A 62 -0.89 -14.96 -3.57
N GLY A 63 -0.60 -15.97 -2.73
CA GLY A 63 -1.48 -17.11 -2.47
C GLY A 63 -2.72 -16.81 -1.62
N ASP A 64 -2.78 -15.66 -0.95
CA ASP A 64 -3.95 -15.23 -0.18
C ASP A 64 -5.09 -14.71 -1.06
N PHE A 65 -4.85 -14.59 -2.37
CA PHE A 65 -5.80 -14.10 -3.34
C PHE A 65 -6.37 -15.25 -4.15
N ALA A 66 -7.70 -15.32 -4.27
CA ALA A 66 -8.32 -16.15 -5.29
C ALA A 66 -8.91 -15.27 -6.40
N VAL A 67 -8.89 -15.84 -7.60
CA VAL A 67 -9.63 -15.33 -8.74
C VAL A 67 -10.98 -16.04 -8.72
N THR A 68 -12.06 -15.28 -8.63
CA THR A 68 -13.40 -15.86 -8.75
C THR A 68 -13.65 -16.32 -10.19
N ALA A 69 -14.67 -17.16 -10.42
CA ALA A 69 -15.05 -17.60 -11.77
C ALA A 69 -15.29 -16.44 -12.76
N GLY A 70 -15.65 -15.25 -12.26
CA GLY A 70 -15.80 -14.02 -13.05
C GLY A 70 -14.52 -13.20 -13.23
N GLY A 71 -13.34 -13.75 -12.96
CA GLY A 71 -12.06 -13.07 -13.14
C GLY A 71 -11.71 -12.02 -12.07
N LEU A 72 -12.55 -11.83 -11.06
CA LEU A 72 -12.28 -10.84 -10.01
C LEU A 72 -11.31 -11.40 -8.97
N ARG A 73 -10.18 -10.71 -8.79
CA ARG A 73 -9.21 -11.03 -7.73
C ARG A 73 -9.75 -10.55 -6.38
N ARG A 74 -10.01 -11.48 -5.46
CA ARG A 74 -10.47 -11.19 -4.09
C ARG A 74 -9.53 -11.81 -3.06
N LEU A 75 -9.41 -11.14 -1.93
CA LEU A 75 -8.70 -11.67 -0.78
C LEU A 75 -9.54 -12.78 -0.12
N GLN A 76 -8.90 -13.90 0.22
CA GLN A 76 -9.54 -15.00 0.94
C GLN A 76 -10.07 -14.56 2.30
N SER A 77 -11.16 -15.16 2.77
CA SER A 77 -11.82 -14.80 4.04
C SER A 77 -10.93 -15.05 5.27
N GLY A 78 -10.02 -16.02 5.20
CA GLY A 78 -9.07 -16.35 6.27
C GLY A 78 -7.68 -15.70 6.12
N ALA A 79 -7.46 -14.91 5.07
CA ALA A 79 -6.15 -14.30 4.83
C ALA A 79 -5.81 -13.28 5.93
N VAL A 80 -4.55 -13.27 6.34
CA VAL A 80 -4.01 -12.35 7.35
C VAL A 80 -2.83 -11.62 6.74
N PRO A 81 -2.71 -10.29 6.94
CA PRO A 81 -1.53 -9.58 6.46
C PRO A 81 -0.30 -10.10 7.21
N LEU A 82 0.75 -10.45 6.45
CA LEU A 82 2.01 -11.01 6.97
C LEU A 82 3.23 -10.19 6.57
N LEU A 83 3.11 -9.41 5.48
CA LEU A 83 4.22 -8.68 4.88
C LEU A 83 4.28 -7.27 5.46
N PHE A 84 5.20 -7.06 6.40
CA PHE A 84 5.42 -5.79 7.09
C PHE A 84 6.90 -5.49 7.23
N SER A 85 7.25 -4.21 7.39
CA SER A 85 8.63 -3.76 7.59
C SER A 85 9.28 -4.34 8.86
N TRP A 86 8.49 -4.64 9.90
CA TRP A 86 8.98 -5.25 11.15
C TRP A 86 9.08 -6.79 11.11
N ASN A 87 8.76 -7.42 9.99
CA ASN A 87 8.98 -8.85 9.75
C ASN A 87 10.14 -9.07 8.75
N GLU A 88 11.06 -8.11 8.66
CA GLU A 88 12.20 -8.10 7.71
C GLU A 88 11.78 -8.17 6.22
N TYR A 89 10.51 -7.93 5.91
CA TYR A 89 10.05 -7.85 4.54
C TYR A 89 10.27 -6.43 4.01
N PRO A 90 11.13 -6.24 2.99
CA PRO A 90 11.29 -4.94 2.37
C PRO A 90 9.98 -4.61 1.66
N LEU A 91 9.20 -3.69 2.23
CA LEU A 91 8.13 -3.06 1.46
C LEU A 91 8.82 -2.36 0.28
N PRO A 92 8.30 -2.48 -0.96
CA PRO A 92 8.83 -1.72 -2.08
C PRO A 92 8.83 -0.25 -1.68
N THR A 93 10.01 0.37 -1.76
CA THR A 93 10.27 1.69 -1.22
C THR A 93 9.21 2.68 -1.70
N PRO A 94 8.71 3.58 -0.83
CA PRO A 94 7.92 4.71 -1.28
C PRO A 94 8.64 5.39 -2.44
N ARG A 95 7.92 5.80 -3.49
CA ARG A 95 8.55 6.62 -4.54
C ARG A 95 9.21 7.81 -3.85
N GLN A 96 10.47 8.02 -4.19
CA GLN A 96 11.24 9.22 -3.93
C GLN A 96 10.37 10.46 -4.16
N ASN A 97 10.46 11.40 -3.22
CA ASN A 97 9.69 12.63 -3.26
C ASN A 97 9.89 13.33 -4.61
N VAL A 98 8.87 14.04 -5.10
CA VAL A 98 8.95 14.95 -6.26
C VAL A 98 10.06 16.03 -6.09
N GLY A 99 10.65 16.14 -4.89
CA GLY A 99 11.80 16.99 -4.57
C GLY A 99 13.15 16.51 -5.13
N GLU A 100 13.32 15.24 -5.51
CA GLU A 100 14.51 14.78 -6.25
C GLU A 100 14.33 15.04 -7.75
N ARG A 101 14.00 16.28 -8.10
CA ARG A 101 14.31 16.78 -9.44
C ARG A 101 15.83 16.67 -9.56
N ARG A 102 16.31 15.89 -10.52
CA ARG A 102 17.68 16.04 -11.02
C ARG A 102 17.96 17.55 -11.15
N PRO A 103 19.12 18.07 -10.70
CA PRO A 103 19.46 19.43 -11.06
C PRO A 103 19.29 19.55 -12.57
N ARG A 104 18.56 20.59 -12.99
CA ARG A 104 18.43 20.97 -14.40
C ARG A 104 19.86 20.99 -14.93
N ALA A 105 20.15 20.14 -15.93
CA ALA A 105 21.45 20.16 -16.58
C ALA A 105 21.75 21.60 -16.97
N GLU A 106 22.79 22.18 -16.39
CA GLU A 106 23.31 23.47 -16.84
C GLU A 106 23.75 23.26 -18.29
N GLU A 107 23.11 24.03 -19.16
CA GLU A 107 23.38 24.11 -20.57
C GLU A 107 24.85 24.49 -20.73
N VAL A 108 25.67 23.55 -21.23
CA VAL A 108 27.08 23.78 -21.55
C VAL A 108 27.13 24.85 -22.64
N THR A 109 27.28 26.11 -22.24
CA THR A 109 27.57 27.21 -23.17
C THR A 109 29.03 27.08 -23.55
N LEU A 110 29.23 26.51 -24.73
CA LEU A 110 30.52 26.37 -25.38
C LEU A 110 31.13 27.77 -25.59
N LYS A 111 32.27 27.94 -24.93
CA LYS A 111 33.23 29.05 -24.98
C LYS A 111 33.32 29.70 -26.37
N LYS A 112 33.10 31.01 -26.44
CA LYS A 112 33.49 31.83 -27.57
C LYS A 112 34.11 33.12 -27.05
N THR A 113 35.44 33.14 -26.98
CA THR A 113 36.23 34.37 -26.84
C THR A 113 37.53 34.23 -27.62
N ASN A 114 37.67 35.15 -28.57
CA ASN A 114 38.82 35.61 -29.36
C ASN A 114 39.69 34.56 -30.05
#